data_AF-A0A3R7MAS1-F1
#
_entry.id   AF-A0A3R7MAS1-F1
#
_cell.length_a   1.000
_cell.length_b   1.000
_cell.length_c   1.000
_cell.angle_alpha   90.00
_cell.angle_beta   90.00
_cell.angle_gamma   90.00
#
_symmetry.space_group_name_H-M   'P 1'
#
loop_
_entity.id
_entity.type
_entity.pdbx_description
1 polymer ?
#
loop_
_entity_poly.entity_id
_entity_poly.type
_entity_poly.pdbx_seq_one_letter_code
_entity_poly.pdbx_strand_id
1 'polypeptide(L)'
;MEKDRLEEHLYARKLQVEKDSAAYWHQKRLNITDKNAILELEHSGELVKEQCDAVRAGPRNCDRFSRYRSADGTCNNLKNPTWGATFTPHRRFAGQDYGDGVSSLRKATAGDALPNARLVSLAVSSRPGPPSTSFSYLHLSFGQFLDHDLVSRPWFQHPTAAPSRAAPRP
;
A
#
# COMPACT_ATOMS: atom_id res chain seq x y z
N MET A 1 -34.83 25.83 -0.65
CA MET A 1 -33.82 26.44 0.24
C MET A 1 -32.91 25.40 0.88
N GLU A 2 -33.37 24.56 1.82
CA GLU A 2 -32.49 23.57 2.49
C GLU A 2 -32.23 22.31 1.65
N LYS A 3 -33.23 21.86 0.90
CA LYS A 3 -33.12 20.72 -0.03
C LYS A 3 -32.14 20.99 -1.19
N ASP A 4 -32.19 22.21 -1.74
CA ASP A 4 -31.30 22.64 -2.83
C ASP A 4 -29.84 22.75 -2.37
N ARG A 5 -29.62 23.20 -1.14
CA ARG A 5 -28.29 23.27 -0.52
C ARG A 5 -27.69 21.88 -0.27
N LEU A 6 -28.52 20.90 0.08
CA LEU A 6 -28.12 19.50 0.25
C LEU A 6 -27.73 18.87 -1.09
N GLU A 7 -28.50 19.11 -2.14
CA GLU A 7 -28.19 18.67 -3.52
C GLU A 7 -26.88 19.29 -4.03
N GLU A 8 -26.66 20.59 -3.82
CA GLU A 8 -25.40 21.25 -4.16
C GLU A 8 -24.20 20.65 -3.41
N HIS A 9 -24.35 20.39 -2.11
CA HIS A 9 -23.29 19.75 -1.31
C HIS A 9 -23.00 18.32 -1.76
N LEU A 10 -24.02 17.53 -2.10
CA LEU A 10 -23.86 16.17 -2.62
C LEU A 10 -23.19 16.19 -4.01
N TYR A 11 -23.55 17.14 -4.86
CA TYR A 11 -22.95 17.34 -6.16
C TYR A 11 -21.47 17.73 -6.04
N ALA A 12 -21.14 18.73 -5.20
CA ALA A 12 -19.77 19.14 -4.95
C ALA A 12 -18.91 17.98 -4.37
N ARG A 13 -19.50 17.15 -3.49
CA ARG A 13 -18.83 15.98 -2.95
C ARG A 13 -18.60 14.90 -4.00
N LYS A 14 -19.56 14.63 -4.90
CA LYS A 14 -19.37 13.72 -6.04
C LYS A 14 -18.23 14.20 -6.94
N LEU A 15 -18.22 15.49 -7.27
CA LEU A 15 -17.21 16.12 -8.11
C LEU A 15 -15.81 16.07 -7.47
N GLN A 16 -15.74 16.21 -6.15
CA GLN A 16 -14.51 16.06 -5.40
C GLN A 16 -14.02 14.60 -5.40
N VAL A 17 -14.92 13.63 -5.16
CA VAL A 17 -14.60 12.19 -5.23
C VAL A 17 -14.14 11.77 -6.62
N GLU A 18 -14.73 12.33 -7.68
CA GLU A 18 -14.35 12.10 -9.07
C GLU A 18 -12.96 12.67 -9.37
N LYS A 19 -12.67 13.90 -8.90
CA LYS A 19 -11.33 14.51 -8.99
C LYS A 19 -10.28 13.80 -8.11
N ASP A 20 -10.71 13.14 -7.05
CA ASP A 20 -9.85 12.33 -6.18
C ASP A 20 -9.72 10.87 -6.68
N SER A 21 -10.40 10.51 -7.77
CA SER A 21 -10.30 9.19 -8.38
C SER A 21 -8.92 8.95 -8.98
N ALA A 22 -8.39 7.75 -8.78
CA ALA A 22 -7.13 7.33 -9.40
C ALA A 22 -7.17 7.48 -10.93
N ALA A 23 -8.31 7.18 -11.57
CA ALA A 23 -8.49 7.33 -13.01
C ALA A 23 -8.31 8.79 -13.48
N TYR A 24 -8.93 9.75 -12.78
CA TYR A 24 -8.78 11.18 -13.07
C TYR A 24 -7.33 11.65 -12.88
N TRP A 25 -6.69 11.23 -11.78
CA TRP A 25 -5.28 11.53 -11.53
C TRP A 25 -4.36 10.96 -12.61
N HIS A 26 -4.58 9.71 -13.05
CA HIS A 26 -3.79 9.06 -14.09
C HIS A 26 -3.99 9.71 -15.46
N GLN A 27 -5.24 9.97 -15.85
CA GLN A 27 -5.56 10.66 -17.11
C GLN A 27 -4.86 12.02 -17.18
N LYS A 28 -4.98 12.82 -16.12
CA LYS A 28 -4.42 14.17 -16.06
C LYS A 28 -2.89 14.18 -16.01
N ARG A 29 -2.28 13.26 -15.26
CA ARG A 29 -0.82 13.17 -15.10
C ARG A 29 -0.12 12.62 -16.34
N LEU A 30 -0.72 11.64 -17.01
CA LEU A 30 -0.17 11.00 -18.20
C LEU A 30 -0.60 11.69 -19.51
N ASN A 31 -1.37 12.78 -19.42
CA ASN A 31 -1.92 13.52 -20.55
C ASN A 31 -2.63 12.61 -21.57
N ILE A 32 -3.45 11.69 -21.08
CA ILE A 32 -4.15 10.71 -21.91
C ILE A 32 -5.34 11.39 -22.57
N THR A 33 -5.32 11.43 -23.90
CA THR A 33 -6.41 11.99 -24.73
C THR A 33 -7.20 10.91 -25.46
N ASP A 34 -6.68 9.68 -25.51
CA ASP A 34 -7.38 8.54 -26.12
C ASP A 34 -8.56 8.11 -25.25
N LYS A 35 -9.76 8.19 -25.84
CA LYS A 35 -11.02 7.85 -25.19
C LYS A 35 -11.09 6.37 -24.79
N ASN A 36 -10.49 5.47 -25.58
CA ASN A 36 -10.51 4.05 -25.25
C ASN A 36 -9.61 3.76 -24.04
N ALA A 37 -8.43 4.39 -23.98
CA ALA A 37 -7.53 4.29 -22.84
C ALA A 37 -8.13 4.88 -21.54
N ILE A 38 -8.91 5.96 -21.65
CA ILE A 38 -9.64 6.55 -20.51
C ILE A 38 -10.70 5.58 -20.00
N LEU A 39 -11.49 4.98 -20.89
CA LEU A 39 -12.52 3.99 -20.52
C LEU A 39 -11.93 2.75 -19.84
N GLU A 40 -10.77 2.26 -20.31
CA GLU A 40 -10.06 1.15 -19.67
C GLU A 40 -9.52 1.53 -18.28
N LEU A 41 -9.02 2.76 -18.10
CA LEU A 41 -8.59 3.27 -16.80
C LEU A 41 -9.75 3.44 -15.82
N GLU A 42 -10.90 3.89 -16.29
CA GLU A 42 -12.12 4.01 -15.48
C GLU A 42 -12.63 2.63 -15.07
N HIS A 43 -12.70 1.68 -16.01
CA HIS A 43 -13.17 0.32 -15.74
C HIS A 43 -12.23 -0.45 -14.81
N SER A 44 -10.92 -0.36 -15.03
CA SER A 44 -9.94 -0.94 -14.11
C SER A 44 -9.97 -0.26 -12.73
N GLY A 45 -10.20 1.05 -12.67
CA GLY A 45 -10.42 1.79 -11.44
C GLY A 45 -11.64 1.29 -10.66
N GLU A 46 -12.73 0.95 -11.35
CA GLU A 46 -13.96 0.43 -10.75
C GLU A 46 -13.78 -0.99 -10.19
N LEU A 47 -13.12 -1.88 -10.93
CA LEU A 47 -12.75 -3.23 -10.46
C LEU A 47 -11.85 -3.20 -9.22
N VAL A 48 -10.83 -2.33 -9.24
CA VAL A 48 -9.92 -2.14 -8.10
C VAL A 48 -10.67 -1.56 -6.89
N LYS A 49 -11.63 -0.66 -7.14
CA LYS A 49 -12.45 -0.04 -6.11
C LYS A 49 -13.32 -1.07 -5.40
N GLU A 50 -13.99 -1.97 -6.12
CA GLU A 50 -14.79 -3.03 -5.48
C GLU A 50 -13.94 -3.92 -4.56
N GLN A 51 -12.75 -4.31 -5.03
CA GLN A 51 -11.83 -5.13 -4.25
C GLN A 51 -11.27 -4.38 -3.02
N CYS A 52 -11.00 -3.08 -3.16
CA CYS A 52 -10.56 -2.22 -2.06
C CYS A 52 -11.68 -1.92 -1.07
N ASP A 53 -12.91 -1.76 -1.55
CA ASP A 53 -14.10 -1.46 -0.74
C ASP A 53 -14.52 -2.69 0.07
N ALA A 54 -14.37 -3.91 -0.48
CA ALA A 54 -14.58 -5.15 0.26
C ALA A 54 -13.65 -5.27 1.48
N VAL A 55 -12.35 -4.95 1.31
CA VAL A 55 -11.38 -4.94 2.43
C VAL A 55 -11.67 -3.80 3.41
N ARG A 56 -12.14 -2.64 2.94
CA ARG A 56 -12.45 -1.48 3.79
C ARG A 56 -13.76 -1.59 4.55
N ALA A 57 -14.76 -2.29 4.00
CA ALA A 57 -16.10 -2.39 4.55
C ALA A 57 -16.09 -3.00 5.97
N GLY A 58 -15.18 -3.95 6.22
CA GLY A 58 -15.02 -4.57 7.53
C GLY A 58 -16.27 -5.28 8.05
N PRO A 59 -16.24 -5.79 9.29
CA PRO A 59 -17.43 -6.33 9.92
C PRO A 59 -18.45 -5.21 10.19
N ARG A 60 -19.71 -5.43 9.77
CA ARG A 60 -20.80 -4.45 9.92
C ARG A 60 -21.19 -4.23 11.38
N ASN A 61 -21.04 -5.24 12.23
CA ASN A 61 -21.42 -5.20 13.64
C ASN A 61 -20.23 -5.66 14.50
N CYS A 62 -19.68 -4.73 15.28
CA CYS A 62 -18.67 -5.04 16.29
C CYS A 62 -19.33 -5.20 17.66
N ASP A 63 -19.04 -6.31 18.34
CA ASP A 63 -19.44 -6.48 19.73
C ASP A 63 -18.49 -5.71 20.67
N ARG A 64 -18.99 -4.59 21.21
CA ARG A 64 -18.27 -3.75 22.18
C ARG A 64 -18.01 -4.44 23.52
N PHE A 65 -18.69 -5.55 23.81
CA PHE A 65 -18.56 -6.31 25.05
C PHE A 65 -17.72 -7.57 24.88
N SER A 66 -17.16 -7.80 23.69
CA SER A 66 -16.20 -8.89 23.49
C SER A 66 -15.04 -8.76 24.47
N ARG A 67 -14.76 -9.84 25.20
CA ARG A 67 -13.67 -9.88 26.19
C ARG A 67 -12.30 -10.03 25.56
N TYR A 68 -12.23 -10.55 24.33
CA TYR A 68 -10.99 -10.91 23.67
C TYR A 68 -10.85 -10.23 22.32
N ARG A 69 -9.60 -10.09 21.87
CA ARG A 69 -9.26 -9.59 20.55
C ARG A 69 -9.71 -10.61 19.49
N SER A 70 -10.17 -10.11 18.36
CA SER A 70 -10.30 -10.92 17.15
C SER A 70 -8.92 -11.38 16.68
N ALA A 71 -8.86 -12.56 16.06
CA ALA A 71 -7.61 -13.11 15.55
C ALA A 71 -7.05 -12.28 14.37
N ASP A 72 -7.92 -11.58 13.65
CA ASP A 72 -7.58 -10.75 12.49
C ASP A 72 -7.42 -9.26 12.83
N GLY A 73 -7.62 -8.86 14.10
CA GLY A 73 -7.51 -7.47 14.56
C GLY A 73 -8.72 -6.59 14.26
N THR A 74 -9.78 -7.11 13.64
CA THR A 74 -11.01 -6.37 13.39
C THR A 74 -11.73 -5.97 14.68
N CYS A 75 -12.52 -4.89 14.63
CA CYS A 75 -13.29 -4.38 15.77
C CYS A 75 -12.48 -3.88 16.98
N ASN A 76 -11.13 -3.84 16.89
CA ASN A 76 -10.31 -3.18 17.91
C ASN A 76 -10.60 -1.66 17.98
N ASN A 77 -11.01 -1.06 16.86
CA ASN A 77 -11.55 0.30 16.80
C ASN A 77 -13.02 0.28 16.36
N LEU A 78 -13.94 0.59 17.28
CA LEU A 78 -15.39 0.51 17.02
C LEU A 78 -15.89 1.52 15.97
N LYS A 79 -15.18 2.64 15.76
CA LYS A 79 -15.54 3.65 14.75
C LYS A 79 -15.01 3.27 13.37
N ASN A 80 -13.87 2.59 13.32
CA ASN A 80 -13.22 2.14 12.09
C ASN A 80 -12.80 0.67 12.26
N PRO A 81 -13.73 -0.29 12.09
CA PRO A 81 -13.51 -1.69 12.44
C PRO A 81 -12.30 -2.37 11.80
N THR A 82 -11.79 -1.85 10.69
CA THR A 82 -10.66 -2.42 9.93
C THR A 82 -9.31 -1.81 10.27
N TRP A 83 -9.24 -0.80 11.14
CA TRP A 83 -7.96 -0.17 11.48
C TRP A 83 -7.06 -1.11 12.27
N GLY A 84 -5.92 -1.47 11.66
CA GLY A 84 -4.96 -2.41 12.23
C GLY A 84 -5.34 -3.87 12.05
N ALA A 85 -6.40 -4.17 11.28
CA ALA A 85 -6.72 -5.53 10.90
C ALA A 85 -5.71 -6.09 9.89
N THR A 86 -5.46 -7.38 9.93
CA THR A 86 -4.60 -8.07 8.96
C THR A 86 -5.20 -8.05 7.55
N PHE A 87 -4.40 -8.35 6.54
CA PHE A 87 -4.75 -8.29 5.11
C PHE A 87 -5.32 -6.93 4.64
N THR A 88 -5.01 -5.85 5.36
CA THR A 88 -5.32 -4.48 4.95
C THR A 88 -4.06 -3.78 4.40
N PRO A 89 -4.20 -2.81 3.49
CA PRO A 89 -3.05 -2.09 2.95
C PRO A 89 -2.35 -1.26 4.03
N HIS A 90 -1.02 -1.18 3.96
CA HIS A 90 -0.25 -0.32 4.85
C HIS A 90 -0.64 1.15 4.69
N ARG A 91 -0.76 1.84 5.83
CA ARG A 91 -0.94 3.28 5.84
C ARG A 91 0.31 3.97 5.28
N ARG A 92 0.10 4.96 4.41
CA ARG A 92 1.17 5.82 3.89
C ARG A 92 1.27 7.10 4.72
N PHE A 93 2.46 7.41 5.23
CA PHE A 93 2.73 8.68 5.92
C PHE A 93 3.16 9.80 4.96
N ALA A 94 3.75 9.43 3.83
CA ALA A 94 4.12 10.33 2.74
C ALA A 94 3.50 9.83 1.42
N GLY A 95 3.42 10.74 0.43
CA GLY A 95 2.98 10.38 -0.92
C GLY A 95 3.89 9.32 -1.55
N GLN A 96 3.32 8.52 -2.44
CA GLN A 96 4.04 7.53 -3.23
C GLN A 96 4.96 8.19 -4.26
N ASP A 97 6.10 7.57 -4.53
CA ASP A 97 7.11 8.05 -5.47
C ASP A 97 7.50 6.93 -6.44
N TYR A 98 6.67 6.74 -7.45
CA TYR A 98 6.87 5.79 -8.55
C TYR A 98 7.26 6.55 -9.82
N GLY A 99 8.02 5.93 -10.73
CA GLY A 99 8.50 6.58 -11.96
C GLY A 99 7.37 7.06 -12.89
N ASP A 100 6.24 6.36 -12.87
CA ASP A 100 4.98 6.65 -13.56
C ASP A 100 3.91 7.25 -12.63
N GLY A 101 4.20 7.35 -11.33
CA GLY A 101 3.26 7.74 -10.30
C GLY A 101 2.26 6.66 -9.87
N VAL A 102 2.39 5.42 -10.38
CA VAL A 102 1.41 4.34 -10.16
C VAL A 102 2.05 3.12 -9.51
N SER A 103 2.96 2.45 -10.22
CA SER A 103 3.48 1.14 -9.81
C SER A 103 4.89 0.83 -10.33
N SER A 104 5.38 1.55 -11.35
CA SER A 104 6.74 1.37 -11.85
C SER A 104 7.80 1.73 -10.81
N LEU A 105 8.99 1.13 -10.94
CA LEU A 105 10.12 1.48 -10.08
C LEU A 105 10.40 2.99 -10.15
N ARG A 106 10.72 3.56 -8.98
CA ARG A 106 11.13 4.95 -8.85
C ARG A 106 12.32 5.26 -9.78
N LYS A 107 12.34 6.48 -10.33
CA LYS A 107 13.47 7.03 -11.08
C LYS A 107 14.33 7.95 -10.22
N ALA A 108 15.58 8.16 -10.63
CA ALA A 108 16.42 9.19 -10.05
C ALA A 108 15.80 10.58 -10.27
N THR A 109 16.19 11.57 -9.46
CA THR A 109 15.69 12.95 -9.59
C THR A 109 15.98 13.55 -10.98
N ALA A 110 17.06 13.13 -11.64
CA ALA A 110 17.42 13.53 -13.00
C ALA A 110 16.60 12.83 -14.10
N GLY A 111 15.79 11.81 -13.76
CA GLY A 111 14.99 11.02 -14.69
C GLY A 111 15.60 9.66 -15.09
N ASP A 112 16.86 9.41 -14.71
CA ASP A 112 17.58 8.17 -15.02
C ASP A 112 17.13 6.97 -14.16
N ALA A 113 17.57 5.77 -14.55
CA ALA A 113 17.38 4.55 -13.76
C ALA A 113 18.18 4.59 -12.45
N LEU A 114 17.63 3.99 -11.39
CA LEU A 114 18.34 3.85 -10.12
C LEU A 114 19.53 2.87 -10.25
N PRO A 115 20.62 3.08 -9.49
CA PRO A 115 21.73 2.14 -9.47
C PRO A 115 21.29 0.73 -9.08
N ASN A 116 21.98 -0.28 -9.61
CA ASN A 116 21.73 -1.66 -9.25
C ASN A 116 21.92 -1.87 -7.74
N ALA A 117 20.93 -2.46 -7.07
CA ALA A 117 20.93 -2.66 -5.62
C ALA A 117 22.14 -3.47 -5.10
N ARG A 118 22.64 -4.43 -5.89
CA ARG A 118 23.83 -5.21 -5.55
C ARG A 118 25.08 -4.34 -5.58
N LEU A 119 25.22 -3.45 -6.56
CA LEU A 119 26.35 -2.53 -6.64
C LEU A 119 26.34 -1.54 -5.47
N VAL A 120 25.17 -1.02 -5.11
CA VAL A 120 25.03 -0.16 -3.91
C VAL A 120 25.41 -0.91 -2.65
N SER A 121 24.92 -2.15 -2.49
CA SER A 121 25.29 -3.00 -1.35
C SER A 121 26.79 -3.25 -1.27
N LEU A 122 27.46 -3.54 -2.41
CA LEU A 122 28.91 -3.71 -2.44
C LEU A 122 29.68 -2.43 -2.12
N ALA A 123 29.20 -1.29 -2.60
CA ALA A 123 29.86 -0.01 -2.40
C ALA A 123 29.70 0.52 -0.97
N VAL A 124 28.56 0.25 -0.31
CA VAL A 124 28.20 0.84 0.99
C VAL A 124 28.39 -0.14 2.14
N SER A 125 28.14 -1.45 1.92
CA SER A 125 28.28 -2.44 3.00
C SER A 125 29.76 -2.69 3.28
N SER A 126 30.21 -2.18 4.41
CA SER A 126 31.54 -2.47 4.95
C SER A 126 31.56 -3.87 5.57
N ARG A 127 32.78 -4.38 5.82
CA ARG A 127 32.96 -5.58 6.63
C ARG A 127 32.34 -5.38 8.02
N PRO A 128 31.71 -6.40 8.61
CA PRO A 128 31.13 -6.27 9.95
C PRO A 128 32.20 -5.83 10.95
N GLY A 129 31.87 -4.82 11.75
CA GLY A 129 32.69 -4.37 12.87
C GLY A 129 32.71 -5.39 14.02
N PRO A 130 33.42 -5.08 15.12
CA PRO A 130 33.41 -5.95 16.30
C PRO A 130 31.98 -6.08 16.87
N PRO A 131 31.66 -7.22 17.51
CA PRO A 131 30.39 -7.39 18.21
C PRO A 131 30.14 -6.29 19.25
N SER A 132 28.88 -5.95 19.47
CA SER A 132 28.52 -5.00 20.52
C SER A 132 28.81 -5.59 21.91
N THR A 133 29.36 -4.77 22.81
CA THR A 133 29.51 -5.09 24.23
C THR A 133 28.29 -4.67 25.06
N SER A 134 27.38 -3.88 24.49
CA SER A 134 26.23 -3.30 25.20
C SER A 134 24.93 -4.04 24.92
N PHE A 135 24.86 -4.80 23.83
CA PHE A 135 23.66 -5.54 23.43
C PHE A 135 23.96 -7.03 23.32
N SER A 136 23.11 -7.84 23.96
CA SER A 136 23.12 -9.28 23.76
C SER A 136 22.47 -9.65 22.41
N TYR A 137 22.74 -10.86 21.94
CA TYR A 137 22.09 -11.39 20.75
C TYR A 137 20.55 -11.40 20.86
N LEU A 138 20.02 -11.54 22.08
CA LEU A 138 18.58 -11.47 22.34
C LEU A 138 17.95 -10.15 21.86
N HIS A 139 18.71 -9.04 21.87
CA HIS A 139 18.23 -7.77 21.33
C HIS A 139 17.86 -7.87 19.85
N LEU A 140 18.73 -8.50 19.04
CA LEU A 140 18.48 -8.72 17.61
C LEU A 140 17.32 -9.69 17.39
N SER A 141 17.29 -10.80 18.12
CA SER A 141 16.22 -11.81 17.99
C SER A 141 14.86 -11.25 18.39
N PHE A 142 14.79 -10.45 19.46
CA PHE A 142 13.54 -9.82 19.89
C PHE A 142 13.07 -8.76 18.88
N GLY A 143 13.98 -8.05 18.23
CA GLY A 143 13.65 -7.14 17.12
C GLY A 143 12.93 -7.86 15.96
N GLN A 144 13.43 -9.03 15.55
CA GLN A 144 12.77 -9.85 14.52
C GLN A 144 11.40 -10.38 14.99
N PHE A 145 11.31 -10.82 16.25
CA PHE A 145 10.04 -11.26 16.82
C PHE A 145 8.98 -10.15 16.74
N LEU A 146 9.33 -8.92 17.10
CA LEU A 146 8.42 -7.77 17.00
C LEU A 146 8.07 -7.41 15.56
N ASP A 147 9.05 -7.40 14.64
CA ASP A 147 8.80 -7.12 13.22
C ASP A 147 7.75 -8.09 12.64
N HIS A 148 7.91 -9.38 12.92
CA HIS A 148 7.02 -10.43 12.44
C HIS A 148 5.62 -10.40 13.08
N ASP A 149 5.47 -9.87 14.30
CA ASP A 149 4.16 -9.68 14.94
C ASP A 149 3.41 -8.46 14.36
N LEU A 150 4.14 -7.41 13.97
CA LEU A 150 3.56 -6.14 13.53
C LEU A 150 3.29 -6.07 12.03
N VAL A 151 4.17 -6.65 11.20
CA VAL A 151 4.13 -6.48 9.75
C VAL A 151 4.47 -7.78 9.03
N SER A 152 3.67 -8.08 8.01
CA SER A 152 4.00 -9.09 7.02
C SER A 152 3.61 -8.61 5.64
N ARG A 153 4.47 -8.89 4.66
CA ARG A 153 4.20 -8.64 3.23
C ARG A 153 4.26 -9.98 2.52
N PRO A 154 3.13 -10.54 2.06
CA PRO A 154 3.18 -11.72 1.24
C PRO A 154 3.91 -11.41 -0.06
N TRP A 155 4.63 -12.40 -0.57
CA TRP A 155 5.23 -12.32 -1.89
C TRP A 155 4.11 -12.31 -2.94
N PHE A 156 4.08 -11.27 -3.78
CA PHE A 156 3.20 -11.25 -4.95
C PHE A 156 3.79 -12.17 -6.02
N GLN A 157 3.11 -13.29 -6.30
CA GLN A 157 3.33 -14.02 -7.54
C GLN A 157 2.55 -13.30 -8.64
N HIS A 158 3.28 -12.65 -9.56
CA HIS A 158 2.66 -12.22 -10.81
C HIS A 158 2.16 -13.47 -11.56
N PRO A 159 0.91 -13.50 -12.04
CA PRO A 159 0.35 -14.66 -12.75
C PRO A 159 1.18 -15.13 -13.95
N THR A 160 2.04 -14.26 -14.49
CA THR A 160 2.91 -14.52 -15.66
C THR A 160 4.40 -14.50 -15.33
N ALA A 161 4.80 -14.26 -14.08
CA ALA A 161 6.20 -14.35 -13.70
C ALA A 161 6.57 -15.82 -13.57
N ALA A 162 7.24 -16.36 -14.59
CA ALA A 162 7.92 -17.64 -14.49
C ALA A 162 8.71 -17.68 -13.16
N PRO A 163 8.70 -18.80 -12.42
CA PRO A 163 9.40 -18.88 -11.15
C PRO A 163 10.85 -18.47 -11.41
N SER A 164 11.28 -17.36 -10.80
CA SER A 164 12.69 -16.99 -10.81
C SER A 164 13.40 -18.19 -10.20
N ARG A 165 14.13 -18.95 -11.03
CA ARG A 165 15.01 -20.00 -10.55
C ARG A 165 15.81 -19.37 -9.42
N ALA A 166 15.56 -19.84 -8.20
CA ALA A 166 16.41 -19.50 -7.08
C ALA A 166 17.84 -19.78 -7.55
N ALA A 167 18.67 -18.75 -7.61
CA ALA A 167 20.08 -18.94 -7.86
C ALA A 167 20.56 -19.99 -6.84
N PRO A 168 21.29 -21.03 -7.27
CA PRO A 168 21.81 -22.01 -6.32
C PRO A 168 22.60 -21.25 -5.25
N ARG A 169 22.25 -21.51 -3.99
CA ARG A 169 23.02 -20.96 -2.87
C ARG A 169 24.46 -21.52 -2.99
N PRO A 170 25.49 -20.69 -2.79
CA PRO A 170 26.86 -21.17 -2.67
C PRO A 170 27.01 -22.11 -1.47
#